data_AF-A0A7J7J9K2-F1
#
_entry.id   AF-A0A7J7J9K2-F1
#
_cell.length_a   1.000
_cell.length_b   1.000
_cell.length_c   1.000
_cell.angle_alpha   90.00
_cell.angle_beta   90.00
_cell.angle_gamma   90.00
#
_symmetry.space_group_name_H-M   'P 1'
#
loop_
_entity.id
_entity.type
_entity.pdbx_description
1 polymer ?
#
loop_
_entity_poly.entity_id
_entity_poly.type
_entity_poly.pdbx_seq_one_letter_code
_entity_poly.pdbx_strand_id
1 'polypeptide(L)'
;MKQETDIVENYAKECERDLAEVIPALETAITALDSLNQADIGEIKVYLNPPYLVKKIITTVQILLGDTKPDWASAKVMLADPQFLSRLINIDKDHIPEKVFKRLKEYTSDPDFVPERVKQVANSCKSICQWVLALEHYHDVFKMVKPKQKRVDEAKEALRLAQANLHKKQTSLKKIMDHLALIQNQYQDSVNQRETLKERKKTTALRLERAQFLPMLSPMKRCGGQTWWTSWTLKSLV
;
A
#
# COMPACT_ATOMS: atom_id res chain seq x y z
N MET A 1 -10.19 10.38 5.83
CA MET A 1 -9.23 10.00 4.77
C MET A 1 -7.86 9.61 5.32
N LYS A 2 -7.06 10.51 5.92
CA LYS A 2 -5.76 10.11 6.54
C LYS A 2 -5.95 9.06 7.64
N GLN A 3 -6.94 9.27 8.52
CA GLN A 3 -7.25 8.28 9.54
C GLN A 3 -7.70 6.93 8.96
N GLU A 4 -8.43 6.92 7.84
CA GLU A 4 -8.86 5.68 7.18
C GLU A 4 -7.71 4.96 6.47
N THR A 5 -6.76 5.71 5.88
CA THR A 5 -5.53 5.14 5.32
C THR A 5 -4.70 4.50 6.42
N ASP A 6 -4.53 5.19 7.56
CA ASP A 6 -3.71 4.73 8.67
C ASP A 6 -4.29 3.46 9.31
N ILE A 7 -5.62 3.37 9.42
CA ILE A 7 -6.31 2.17 9.92
C ILE A 7 -6.06 0.97 9.01
N VAL A 8 -6.27 1.13 7.69
CA VAL A 8 -6.05 0.03 6.72
C VAL A 8 -4.59 -0.39 6.69
N GLU A 9 -3.66 0.56 6.79
CA GLU A 9 -2.22 0.28 6.84
C GLU A 9 -1.83 -0.43 8.14
N ASN A 10 -2.37 -0.03 9.28
CA ASN A 10 -2.10 -0.70 10.55
C ASN A 10 -2.63 -2.15 10.54
N TYR A 11 -3.84 -2.38 10.05
CA TYR A 11 -4.38 -3.74 9.89
C TYR A 11 -3.55 -4.60 8.92
N ALA A 12 -3.01 -4.00 7.86
CA ALA A 12 -2.10 -4.70 6.96
C ALA A 12 -0.81 -5.12 7.68
N LYS A 13 -0.19 -4.20 8.42
CA LYS A 13 1.02 -4.48 9.22
C LYS A 13 0.80 -5.55 10.27
N GLU A 14 -0.37 -5.57 10.91
CA GLU A 14 -0.73 -6.64 11.86
C GLU A 14 -0.79 -8.01 11.18
N CYS A 15 -1.39 -8.10 9.99
CA CYS A 15 -1.43 -9.35 9.21
C CYS A 15 -0.02 -9.80 8.79
N GLU A 16 0.81 -8.86 8.34
CA GLU A 16 2.20 -9.12 7.96
C GLU A 16 3.03 -9.58 9.16
N ARG A 17 2.82 -8.99 10.34
CA ARG A 17 3.50 -9.40 11.58
C ARG A 17 3.13 -10.82 11.99
N ASP A 18 1.84 -11.16 11.95
CA ASP A 18 1.37 -12.51 12.28
C ASP A 18 2.07 -13.54 11.36
N LEU A 19 2.20 -13.26 10.06
CA LEU A 19 2.94 -14.12 9.12
C LEU A 19 4.46 -14.11 9.35
N ALA A 20 5.03 -12.95 9.65
CA ALA A 20 6.47 -12.78 9.86
C ALA A 20 6.98 -13.51 11.11
N GLU A 21 6.11 -13.86 12.06
CA GLU A 21 6.48 -14.69 13.21
C GLU A 21 6.76 -16.15 12.78
N VAL A 22 5.96 -16.69 11.85
CA VAL A 22 5.99 -18.12 11.50
C VAL A 22 6.90 -18.45 10.31
N ILE A 23 7.06 -17.52 9.36
CA ILE A 23 7.95 -17.69 8.20
C ILE A 23 9.40 -18.05 8.59
N PRO A 24 10.08 -17.32 9.51
CA PRO A 24 11.47 -17.64 9.84
C PRO A 24 11.63 -18.99 10.53
N ALA A 25 10.65 -19.39 11.34
CA ALA A 25 10.64 -20.71 11.97
C ALA A 25 10.53 -21.83 10.92
N LEU A 26 9.69 -21.63 9.90
CA LEU A 26 9.54 -22.56 8.78
C LEU A 26 10.80 -22.62 7.91
N GLU A 27 11.39 -21.48 7.55
CA GLU A 27 12.64 -21.41 6.78
C GLU A 27 13.81 -22.07 7.50
N THR A 28 13.92 -21.85 8.82
CA THR A 28 14.93 -22.52 9.65
C THR A 28 14.74 -24.03 9.64
N ALA A 29 13.50 -24.51 9.65
CA ALA A 29 13.23 -25.93 9.58
C ALA A 29 13.49 -26.52 8.18
N ILE A 30 13.21 -25.78 7.11
CA ILE A 30 13.52 -26.18 5.73
C ILE A 30 15.03 -26.27 5.51
N THR A 31 15.80 -25.29 5.99
CA THR A 31 17.27 -25.33 5.91
C THR A 31 17.86 -26.48 6.73
N ALA A 32 17.29 -26.79 7.89
CA ALA A 32 17.66 -27.98 8.66
C ALA A 32 17.34 -29.29 7.92
N LEU A 33 16.26 -29.31 7.12
CA LEU A 33 15.89 -30.47 6.29
C LEU A 33 16.81 -30.62 5.07
N ASP A 34 17.21 -29.51 4.45
CA ASP A 34 18.16 -29.48 3.32
C ASP A 34 19.59 -29.89 3.75
N SER A 35 19.94 -29.68 5.02
CA SER A 35 21.21 -30.14 5.58
C SER A 35 21.30 -31.66 5.76
N LEU A 36 20.19 -32.39 5.67
CA LEU A 36 20.17 -33.84 5.79
C LEU A 36 20.61 -34.51 4.48
N ASN A 37 21.47 -35.52 4.60
CA ASN A 37 21.92 -36.30 3.45
C ASN A 37 21.14 -37.61 3.31
N GLN A 38 21.21 -38.23 2.13
CA GLN A 38 20.58 -39.54 1.88
C GLN A 38 21.11 -40.65 2.82
N ALA A 39 22.34 -40.49 3.34
CA ALA A 39 22.92 -41.41 4.33
C ALA A 39 22.13 -41.39 5.66
N ASP A 40 21.76 -40.19 6.13
CA ASP A 40 20.99 -39.98 7.35
C ASP A 40 19.58 -40.60 7.26
N ILE A 41 18.99 -40.59 6.06
CA ILE A 41 17.73 -41.29 5.75
C ILE A 41 17.93 -42.80 5.68
N GLY A 42 19.09 -43.25 5.22
CA GLY A 42 19.50 -44.64 5.23
C GLY A 42 19.47 -45.26 6.63
N GLU A 43 19.92 -44.53 7.66
CA GLU A 43 19.88 -44.98 9.06
C GLU A 43 18.46 -45.27 9.54
N ILE A 44 17.49 -44.42 9.17
CA ILE A 44 16.07 -44.59 9.53
C ILE A 44 15.48 -45.81 8.81
N LYS A 45 15.92 -46.11 7.59
CA LYS A 45 15.44 -47.25 6.80
C LYS A 45 15.90 -48.61 7.36
N VAL A 46 17.05 -48.65 8.04
CA VAL A 46 17.66 -49.89 8.54
C VAL A 46 16.83 -50.54 9.66
N TYR A 47 16.01 -49.76 10.37
CA TYR A 47 15.16 -50.30 11.44
C TYR A 47 14.19 -51.38 10.95
N LEU A 48 14.32 -52.60 11.47
CA LEU A 48 13.30 -53.66 11.30
C LEU A 48 12.03 -53.30 12.07
N ASN A 49 12.19 -52.92 13.34
CA ASN A 49 11.15 -52.37 14.20
C ASN A 49 11.60 -50.98 14.69
N PRO A 50 11.02 -49.89 14.16
CA PRO A 50 11.42 -48.54 14.55
C PRO A 50 10.96 -48.22 15.98
N PRO A 51 11.74 -47.43 16.74
CA PRO A 51 11.28 -46.85 18.00
C PRO A 51 9.97 -46.10 17.81
N TYR A 52 9.12 -46.06 18.85
CA TYR A 52 7.79 -45.45 18.80
C TYR A 52 7.81 -44.00 18.26
N LEU A 53 8.78 -43.20 18.69
CA LEU A 53 8.94 -41.80 18.25
C LEU A 53 9.26 -41.70 16.74
N VAL A 54 10.20 -42.52 16.27
CA VAL A 54 10.59 -42.54 14.85
C VAL A 54 9.40 -42.98 13.98
N LYS A 55 8.70 -44.03 14.41
CA LYS A 55 7.50 -44.51 13.72
C LYS A 55 6.45 -43.41 13.59
N LYS A 56 6.19 -42.68 14.68
CA LYS A 56 5.23 -41.57 14.69
C LYS A 56 5.62 -40.48 13.69
N ILE A 57 6.85 -39.98 13.73
CA ILE A 57 7.30 -38.90 12.83
C ILE A 57 7.14 -39.32 11.36
N ILE A 58 7.56 -40.54 11.02
CA ILE A 58 7.45 -41.03 9.65
C ILE A 58 5.99 -41.20 9.24
N THR A 59 5.14 -41.78 10.11
CA THR A 59 3.69 -41.86 9.89
C THR A 59 3.07 -40.48 9.66
N THR A 60 3.50 -39.48 10.42
CA THR A 60 3.06 -38.11 10.27
C THR A 60 3.44 -37.53 8.90
N VAL A 61 4.67 -37.76 8.45
CA VAL A 61 5.12 -37.33 7.11
C VAL A 61 4.35 -38.06 6.00
N GLN A 62 4.03 -39.34 6.16
CA GLN A 62 3.20 -40.08 5.20
C GLN A 62 1.80 -39.48 5.06
N ILE A 63 1.17 -39.15 6.20
CA ILE A 63 -0.14 -38.49 6.23
C ILE A 63 -0.08 -37.14 5.51
N LEU A 64 1.02 -36.39 5.69
CA LEU A 64 1.23 -35.10 5.04
C LEU A 64 1.37 -35.21 3.51
N LEU A 65 2.02 -36.26 3.02
CA LEU A 65 2.15 -36.58 1.59
C LEU A 65 0.87 -37.17 0.98
N GLY A 66 -0.18 -37.39 1.78
CA GLY A 66 -1.50 -37.84 1.32
C GLY A 66 -1.71 -39.36 1.35
N ASP A 67 -0.82 -40.12 2.00
CA ASP A 67 -0.99 -41.57 2.12
C ASP A 67 -2.13 -41.92 3.09
N THR A 68 -3.15 -42.61 2.58
CA THR A 68 -4.32 -43.02 3.36
C THR A 68 -4.07 -44.14 4.36
N LYS A 69 -2.97 -44.90 4.21
CA LYS A 69 -2.60 -46.02 5.09
C LYS A 69 -1.12 -45.88 5.49
N PRO A 70 -0.83 -45.31 6.66
CA PRO A 70 0.54 -45.19 7.14
C PRO A 70 0.98 -46.53 7.73
N ASP A 71 1.53 -47.39 6.89
CA ASP A 71 2.19 -48.62 7.30
C ASP A 71 3.72 -48.48 7.19
N TRP A 72 4.46 -49.27 7.98
CA TRP A 72 5.92 -49.18 7.99
C TRP A 72 6.56 -49.70 6.69
N ALA A 73 5.86 -50.57 5.94
CA ALA A 73 6.39 -51.07 4.68
C ALA A 73 6.31 -49.98 3.59
N SER A 74 5.19 -49.25 3.50
CA SER A 74 5.04 -48.09 2.63
C SER A 74 5.98 -46.95 3.04
N ALA A 75 6.19 -46.75 4.34
CA ALA A 75 7.16 -45.79 4.84
C ALA A 75 8.58 -46.07 4.33
N LYS A 76 9.00 -47.34 4.34
CA LYS A 76 10.31 -47.76 3.82
C LYS A 76 10.46 -47.49 2.32
N VAL A 77 9.40 -47.68 1.54
CA VAL A 77 9.39 -47.38 0.11
C VAL A 77 9.53 -45.87 -0.12
N MET A 78 8.79 -45.06 0.64
CA MET A 78 8.89 -43.60 0.59
C MET A 78 10.29 -43.10 0.96
N LEU A 79 10.89 -43.63 2.04
CA LEU A 79 12.23 -43.26 2.49
C LEU A 79 13.34 -43.77 1.55
N ALA A 80 13.04 -44.76 0.71
CA ALA A 80 13.99 -45.26 -0.30
C ALA A 80 14.06 -44.35 -1.54
N ASP A 81 13.10 -43.45 -1.73
CA ASP A 81 13.06 -42.54 -2.85
C ASP A 81 14.15 -41.45 -2.72
N PRO A 82 15.09 -41.33 -3.67
CA PRO A 82 16.12 -40.29 -3.65
C PRO A 82 15.57 -38.86 -3.80
N GLN A 83 14.32 -38.70 -4.25
CA GLN A 83 13.65 -37.40 -4.34
C GLN A 83 12.81 -37.08 -3.10
N PHE A 84 12.83 -37.91 -2.06
CA PHE A 84 12.03 -37.72 -0.85
C PHE A 84 12.27 -36.35 -0.19
N LEU A 85 13.52 -35.98 0.08
CA LEU A 85 13.86 -34.69 0.69
C LEU A 85 13.44 -33.52 -0.19
N SER A 86 13.74 -33.59 -1.50
CA SER A 86 13.31 -32.57 -2.47
C SER A 86 11.80 -32.40 -2.52
N ARG A 87 11.03 -33.49 -2.39
CA ARG A 87 9.56 -33.40 -2.29
C ARG A 87 9.12 -32.69 -1.02
N LEU A 88 9.72 -33.00 0.13
CA LEU A 88 9.36 -32.34 1.39
C LEU A 88 9.63 -30.83 1.37
N ILE A 89 10.78 -30.43 0.80
CA ILE A 89 11.17 -29.01 0.68
C ILE A 89 10.22 -28.26 -0.27
N ASN A 90 9.83 -28.90 -1.37
CA ASN A 90 8.98 -28.30 -2.41
C ASN A 90 7.47 -28.55 -2.19
N ILE A 91 7.06 -29.00 -1.00
CA ILE A 91 5.63 -29.18 -0.70
C ILE A 91 4.92 -27.83 -0.79
N ASP A 92 3.75 -27.85 -1.45
CA ASP A 92 2.86 -26.70 -1.51
C ASP A 92 2.12 -26.53 -0.18
N LYS A 93 2.76 -25.84 0.76
CA LYS A 93 2.26 -25.54 2.10
C LYS A 93 0.88 -24.85 2.13
N ASP A 94 0.48 -24.17 1.06
CA ASP A 94 -0.75 -23.37 1.00
C ASP A 94 -1.98 -24.19 0.55
N HIS A 95 -1.75 -25.33 -0.11
CA HIS A 95 -2.81 -26.17 -0.69
C HIS A 95 -3.04 -27.50 0.03
N ILE A 96 -2.39 -27.74 1.18
CA ILE A 96 -2.59 -28.97 1.96
C ILE A 96 -4.01 -28.97 2.58
N PRO A 97 -4.80 -30.06 2.43
CA PRO A 97 -6.15 -30.13 2.97
C PRO A 97 -6.19 -30.08 4.51
N GLU A 98 -7.16 -29.37 5.08
CA GLU A 98 -7.33 -29.27 6.54
C GLU A 98 -7.54 -30.64 7.22
N LYS A 99 -8.09 -31.63 6.49
CA LYS A 99 -8.22 -33.01 6.99
C LYS A 99 -6.88 -33.64 7.37
N VAL A 100 -5.82 -33.29 6.65
CA VAL A 100 -4.45 -33.76 6.89
C VAL A 100 -3.93 -33.14 8.19
N PHE A 101 -4.09 -31.83 8.37
CA PHE A 101 -3.68 -31.12 9.59
C PHE A 101 -4.47 -31.55 10.84
N LYS A 102 -5.75 -31.90 10.70
CA LYS A 102 -6.52 -32.47 11.83
C LYS A 102 -5.95 -33.80 12.30
N ARG A 103 -5.59 -34.69 11.37
CA ARG A 103 -4.92 -35.95 11.70
C ARG A 103 -3.54 -35.69 12.29
N LEU A 104 -2.79 -34.75 11.73
CA LEU A 104 -1.48 -34.32 12.24
C LEU A 104 -1.56 -33.90 13.72
N LYS A 105 -2.56 -33.09 14.08
CA LYS A 105 -2.81 -32.65 15.46
C LYS A 105 -2.98 -33.78 16.47
N GLU A 106 -3.58 -34.90 16.06
CA GLU A 106 -3.72 -36.09 16.92
C GLU A 106 -2.35 -36.67 17.29
N TYR A 107 -1.35 -36.59 16.39
CA TYR A 107 0.02 -37.07 16.64
C TYR A 107 0.90 -36.03 17.34
N THR A 108 0.75 -34.75 16.99
CA THR A 108 1.52 -33.65 17.61
C THR A 108 1.07 -33.37 19.05
N SER A 109 -0.18 -33.64 19.41
CA SER A 109 -0.71 -33.41 20.75
C SER A 109 -0.05 -34.27 21.84
N ASP A 110 0.68 -35.32 21.46
CA ASP A 110 1.41 -36.15 22.40
C ASP A 110 2.66 -35.42 22.93
N PRO A 111 2.88 -35.36 24.26
CA PRO A 111 3.98 -34.63 24.88
C PRO A 111 5.37 -35.21 24.57
N ASP A 112 5.42 -36.38 23.93
CA ASP A 112 6.64 -37.01 23.44
C ASP A 112 7.11 -36.48 22.08
N PHE A 113 6.28 -35.72 21.36
CA PHE A 113 6.59 -35.17 20.04
C PHE A 113 7.40 -33.87 20.15
N VAL A 114 8.59 -33.97 20.76
CA VAL A 114 9.49 -32.84 21.00
C VAL A 114 10.83 -33.09 20.31
N PRO A 115 11.37 -32.12 19.53
CA PRO A 115 12.64 -32.28 18.80
C PRO A 115 13.81 -32.77 19.67
N GLU A 116 13.87 -32.34 20.93
CA GLU A 116 14.94 -32.75 21.86
C GLU A 116 14.84 -34.21 22.32
N ARG A 117 13.62 -34.76 22.49
CA ARG A 117 13.45 -36.21 22.78
C ARG A 117 13.78 -37.04 21.56
N VAL A 118 13.38 -36.57 20.38
CA VAL A 118 13.65 -37.25 19.10
C VAL A 118 15.15 -37.30 18.81
N LYS A 119 15.89 -36.23 19.13
CA LYS A 119 17.35 -36.15 18.97
C LYS A 119 18.08 -37.28 19.69
N GLN A 120 17.60 -37.71 20.87
CA GLN A 120 18.22 -38.80 21.63
C GLN A 120 18.11 -40.15 20.91
N VAL A 121 17.09 -40.32 20.06
CA VAL A 121 16.86 -41.57 19.33
C VAL A 121 17.52 -41.51 17.95
N ALA A 122 17.30 -40.41 17.22
CA ALA A 122 17.86 -40.21 15.89
C ALA A 122 18.01 -38.72 15.60
N ASN A 123 19.25 -38.27 15.36
CA ASN A 123 19.54 -36.87 15.04
C ASN A 123 18.86 -36.45 13.72
N SER A 124 18.82 -37.34 12.72
CA SER A 124 18.17 -37.12 11.42
C SER A 124 16.66 -36.92 11.53
N CYS A 125 16.02 -37.57 12.51
CA CYS A 125 14.59 -37.39 12.77
C CYS A 125 14.27 -36.04 13.43
N LYS A 126 15.27 -35.38 14.04
CA LYS A 126 15.08 -34.07 14.68
C LYS A 126 14.64 -33.01 13.67
N SER A 127 15.36 -32.89 12.55
CA SER A 127 15.06 -31.86 11.54
C SER A 127 13.67 -32.08 10.92
N ILE A 128 13.31 -33.34 10.65
CA ILE A 128 11.98 -33.71 10.14
C ILE A 128 10.88 -33.34 11.16
N CYS A 129 11.09 -33.63 12.44
CA CYS A 129 10.15 -33.27 13.51
C CYS A 129 9.97 -31.75 13.62
N GLN A 130 11.07 -30.99 13.62
CA GLN A 130 11.02 -29.53 13.67
C GLN A 130 10.29 -28.93 12.47
N TRP A 131 10.48 -29.51 11.27
CA TRP A 131 9.77 -29.10 10.05
C TRP A 131 8.27 -29.34 10.13
N VAL A 132 7.84 -30.52 10.60
CA VAL A 132 6.42 -30.82 10.78
C VAL A 132 5.76 -29.83 11.75
N LEU A 133 6.41 -29.55 12.88
CA LEU A 133 5.92 -28.59 13.89
C LEU A 133 5.82 -27.17 13.33
N ALA A 134 6.85 -26.71 12.61
CA ALA A 134 6.85 -25.40 12.00
C ALA A 134 5.76 -25.27 10.91
N LEU A 135 5.53 -26.33 10.15
CA LEU A 135 4.48 -26.37 9.12
C LEU A 135 3.07 -26.34 9.73
N GLU A 136 2.85 -27.05 10.84
CA GLU A 136 1.58 -26.99 11.57
C GLU A 136 1.30 -25.58 12.11
N HIS A 137 2.31 -24.95 12.73
CA HIS A 137 2.19 -23.60 13.25
C HIS A 137 1.92 -22.59 12.12
N TYR A 138 2.62 -22.72 10.99
CA TYR A 138 2.37 -21.92 9.79
C TYR A 138 0.92 -22.06 9.31
N HIS A 139 0.39 -23.29 9.24
CA HIS A 139 -0.98 -23.53 8.78
C HIS A 139 -2.03 -22.87 9.69
N ASP A 140 -1.85 -22.98 11.01
CA ASP A 140 -2.78 -22.37 11.97
C ASP A 140 -2.81 -20.85 11.85
N VAL A 141 -1.64 -20.21 11.72
CA VAL A 141 -1.56 -18.75 11.52
C VAL A 141 -2.08 -18.35 10.14
N PHE A 142 -1.72 -19.07 9.08
CA PHE A 142 -2.17 -18.81 7.72
C PHE A 142 -3.70 -18.88 7.61
N LYS A 143 -4.34 -19.83 8.30
CA LYS A 143 -5.81 -19.93 8.38
C LYS A 143 -6.44 -18.68 9.01
N MET A 144 -5.79 -18.08 10.01
CA MET A 144 -6.27 -16.83 10.62
C MET A 144 -5.99 -15.61 9.75
N VAL A 145 -4.84 -15.58 9.06
CA VAL A 145 -4.43 -14.41 8.25
C VAL A 145 -5.14 -14.35 6.91
N LYS A 146 -5.41 -15.48 6.24
CA LYS A 146 -6.10 -15.52 4.93
C LYS A 146 -7.39 -14.69 4.86
N PRO A 147 -8.35 -14.80 5.80
CA PRO A 147 -9.53 -13.94 5.79
C PRO A 147 -9.21 -12.48 6.13
N LYS A 148 -8.25 -12.21 7.03
CA LYS A 148 -7.83 -10.84 7.34
C LYS A 148 -7.21 -10.15 6.12
N GLN A 149 -6.34 -10.85 5.39
CA GLN A 149 -5.70 -10.38 4.16
C GLN A 149 -6.74 -10.00 3.12
N LYS A 150 -7.74 -10.86 2.88
CA LYS A 150 -8.82 -10.57 1.95
C LYS A 150 -9.57 -9.28 2.33
N ARG A 151 -9.87 -9.08 3.62
CA ARG A 151 -10.52 -7.85 4.11
C ARG A 151 -9.64 -6.61 3.94
N VAL A 152 -8.33 -6.74 4.15
CA VAL A 152 -7.36 -5.66 3.93
C VAL A 152 -7.33 -5.29 2.45
N ASP A 153 -7.32 -6.29 1.55
CA ASP A 153 -7.30 -6.05 0.10
C ASP A 153 -8.60 -5.37 -0.39
N GLU A 154 -9.76 -5.84 0.09
CA GLU A 154 -11.06 -5.20 -0.16
C GLU A 154 -11.09 -3.73 0.34
N ALA A 155 -10.58 -3.47 1.54
CA ALA A 155 -10.51 -2.13 2.11
C ALA A 155 -9.53 -1.22 1.36
N LYS A 156 -8.37 -1.73 0.94
CA LYS A 156 -7.39 -1.00 0.12
C LYS A 156 -7.99 -0.60 -1.22
N GLU A 157 -8.74 -1.49 -1.87
CA GLU A 157 -9.38 -1.19 -3.15
C GLU A 157 -10.50 -0.14 -3.01
N ALA A 158 -11.34 -0.26 -1.99
CA ALA A 158 -12.37 0.74 -1.69
C ALA A 158 -11.75 2.13 -1.43
N LEU A 159 -10.65 2.17 -0.68
CA LEU A 159 -9.90 3.39 -0.38
C LEU A 159 -9.30 4.01 -1.65
N ARG A 160 -8.72 3.20 -2.54
CA ARG A 160 -8.17 3.63 -3.83
C ARG A 160 -9.24 4.32 -4.69
N LEU A 161 -10.43 3.72 -4.77
CA LEU A 161 -11.56 4.30 -5.51
C LEU A 161 -12.04 5.62 -4.88
N ALA A 162 -12.15 5.68 -3.56
CA ALA A 162 -12.54 6.89 -2.83
C ALA A 162 -11.52 8.04 -3.05
N GLN A 163 -10.22 7.74 -2.98
CA GLN A 163 -9.15 8.70 -3.24
C GLN A 163 -9.19 9.23 -4.68
N ALA A 164 -9.40 8.36 -5.67
CA ALA A 164 -9.53 8.77 -7.07
C ALA A 164 -10.72 9.72 -7.28
N ASN A 165 -11.86 9.44 -6.65
CA ASN A 165 -13.04 10.31 -6.71
C ASN A 165 -12.81 11.65 -6.03
N LEU A 166 -12.17 11.65 -4.86
CA LEU A 166 -11.81 12.87 -4.13
C LEU A 166 -10.86 13.75 -4.96
N HIS A 167 -9.84 13.17 -5.60
CA HIS A 167 -8.92 13.90 -6.46
C HIS A 167 -9.66 14.57 -7.64
N LYS A 168 -10.62 13.87 -8.27
CA LYS A 168 -11.45 14.46 -9.34
C LYS A 168 -12.22 15.68 -8.84
N LYS A 169 -12.89 15.57 -7.68
CA LYS A 169 -13.65 16.67 -7.08
C LYS A 169 -12.76 17.85 -6.68
N GLN A 170 -11.59 17.60 -6.09
CA GLN A 170 -10.61 18.64 -5.75
C GLN A 170 -10.12 19.38 -7.00
N THR A 171 -9.87 18.66 -8.09
CA THR A 171 -9.45 19.26 -9.36
C THR A 171 -10.55 20.15 -9.95
N SER A 172 -11.80 19.69 -9.92
CA SER A 172 -12.95 20.51 -10.34
C SER A 172 -13.12 21.75 -9.47
N LEU A 173 -12.99 21.60 -8.16
CA LEU A 173 -13.10 22.72 -7.21
C LEU A 173 -12.01 23.77 -7.46
N LYS A 174 -10.76 23.33 -7.69
CA LYS A 174 -9.65 24.23 -8.03
C LYS A 174 -9.95 25.05 -9.28
N LYS A 175 -10.45 24.41 -10.35
CA LYS A 175 -10.85 25.13 -11.58
C LYS A 175 -11.92 26.19 -11.33
N ILE A 176 -12.91 25.88 -10.49
CA ILE A 176 -13.98 26.83 -10.12
C ILE A 176 -13.41 28.00 -9.32
N MET A 177 -12.51 27.72 -8.35
CA MET A 177 -11.85 28.77 -7.57
C MET A 177 -11.00 29.68 -8.44
N ASP A 178 -10.22 29.12 -9.38
CA ASP A 178 -9.39 29.88 -10.32
C ASP A 178 -10.27 30.79 -11.20
N HIS A 179 -11.41 30.27 -11.68
CA HIS A 179 -12.37 31.05 -12.47
C HIS A 179 -13.06 32.15 -11.66
N LEU A 180 -13.41 31.87 -10.40
CA LEU A 180 -13.99 32.86 -9.49
C LEU A 180 -12.99 33.99 -9.23
N ALA A 181 -11.73 33.66 -8.99
CA ALA A 181 -10.67 34.66 -8.80
C ALA A 181 -10.49 35.54 -10.04
N LEU A 182 -10.57 34.95 -11.24
CA LEU A 182 -10.53 35.71 -12.50
C LEU A 182 -11.68 36.72 -12.60
N ILE A 183 -12.92 36.26 -12.37
CA ILE A 183 -14.11 37.14 -12.42
C ILE A 183 -14.03 38.22 -11.34
N GLN A 184 -13.58 37.89 -10.14
CA GLN A 184 -13.39 38.85 -9.04
C GLN A 184 -12.44 39.97 -9.46
N ASN A 185 -11.32 39.63 -10.11
CA ASN A 185 -10.34 40.60 -10.60
C ASN A 185 -10.93 41.48 -11.70
N GLN A 186 -11.61 40.89 -12.70
CA GLN A 186 -12.28 41.63 -13.77
C GLN A 186 -13.36 42.60 -13.24
N TYR A 187 -14.10 42.17 -12.22
CA TYR A 187 -15.09 43.00 -11.55
C TYR A 187 -14.42 44.19 -10.86
N GLN A 188 -13.34 43.95 -10.11
CA GLN A 188 -12.60 45.03 -9.43
C GLN A 188 -12.01 46.03 -10.44
N ASP A 189 -11.46 45.56 -11.55
CA ASP A 189 -10.96 46.43 -12.63
C ASP A 189 -12.08 47.29 -13.23
N SER A 190 -13.24 46.69 -13.49
CA SER A 190 -14.42 47.41 -14.01
C SER A 190 -14.92 48.47 -13.03
N VAL A 191 -14.92 48.17 -11.72
CA VAL A 191 -15.27 49.14 -10.67
C VAL A 191 -14.24 50.28 -10.64
N ASN A 192 -12.95 49.98 -10.68
CA ASN A 192 -11.88 50.99 -10.70
C ASN A 192 -11.98 51.90 -11.93
N GLN A 193 -12.25 51.34 -13.11
CA GLN A 193 -12.50 52.10 -14.34
C GLN A 193 -13.73 52.99 -14.21
N ARG A 194 -14.83 52.47 -13.65
CA ARG A 194 -16.06 53.24 -13.42
C ARG A 194 -15.81 54.43 -12.49
N GLU A 195 -15.09 54.25 -11.38
CA GLU A 195 -14.77 55.35 -10.46
C GLU A 195 -13.85 56.39 -11.12
N THR A 196 -12.84 55.95 -11.88
CA THR A 196 -11.96 56.85 -12.65
C THR A 196 -12.75 57.70 -13.65
N LEU A 197 -13.69 57.08 -14.39
CA LEU A 197 -14.54 57.80 -15.34
C LEU A 197 -15.49 58.78 -14.65
N LYS A 198 -16.06 58.41 -13.49
CA LYS A 198 -16.88 59.34 -12.68
C LYS A 198 -16.07 60.56 -12.25
N GLU A 199 -14.83 60.37 -11.81
CA GLU A 199 -13.96 61.47 -11.40
C GLU A 199 -13.58 62.38 -12.57
N ARG A 200 -13.25 61.79 -13.74
CA ARG A 200 -13.03 62.53 -14.98
C ARG A 200 -14.29 63.33 -15.39
N LYS A 201 -15.48 62.73 -15.31
CA LYS A 201 -16.75 63.40 -15.60
C LYS A 201 -16.97 64.61 -14.69
N LYS A 202 -16.76 64.47 -13.38
CA LYS A 202 -16.85 65.58 -12.42
C LYS A 202 -15.86 66.71 -12.78
N THR A 203 -14.62 66.37 -13.06
CA THR A 203 -13.57 67.33 -13.42
C THR A 203 -13.93 68.10 -14.71
N THR A 204 -14.41 67.39 -15.73
CA THR A 204 -14.82 68.01 -17.00
C THR A 204 -16.05 68.91 -16.81
N ALA A 205 -17.03 68.49 -16.00
CA ALA A 205 -18.20 69.32 -15.69
C ALA A 205 -17.79 70.63 -15.00
N LEU A 206 -16.89 70.58 -14.01
CA LEU A 206 -16.35 71.79 -13.36
C LEU A 206 -15.58 72.68 -14.34
N ARG A 207 -14.82 72.09 -15.28
CA ARG A 207 -14.13 72.85 -16.33
C ARG A 207 -15.12 73.55 -17.27
N LEU A 208 -16.19 72.85 -17.67
CA LEU A 208 -17.25 73.41 -18.50
C LEU A 208 -17.98 74.55 -17.79
N GLU A 209 -18.31 74.36 -16.50
CA GLU A 209 -18.92 75.38 -15.65
C GLU A 209 -18.03 76.63 -15.54
N ARG A 210 -16.71 76.46 -15.39
CA ARG A 210 -15.79 77.61 -15.39
C ARG A 210 -15.73 78.31 -16.76
N ALA A 211 -15.75 77.54 -17.85
CA ALA A 211 -15.69 78.06 -19.22
C ALA A 211 -16.94 78.84 -19.63
N GLN A 212 -18.14 78.46 -19.15
CA GLN A 212 -19.38 79.20 -19.43
C GLN A 212 -19.43 80.58 -18.75
N PHE A 213 -18.73 80.80 -17.65
CA PHE A 213 -18.66 82.10 -16.97
C PHE A 213 -17.60 83.05 -17.56
N LEU A 214 -16.61 82.52 -18.29
CA LEU A 214 -15.56 83.30 -18.97
C LEU A 214 -16.07 84.32 -20.01
N PRO A 215 -17.06 84.03 -20.89
CA PRO A 215 -17.61 85.03 -21.81
C PRO A 215 -18.39 86.15 -21.11
N MET A 216 -18.80 85.97 -19.85
CA MET A 216 -19.49 87.01 -19.07
C MET A 216 -18.53 88.00 -18.39
N LEU A 217 -17.27 87.59 -18.18
CA LEU A 217 -16.22 88.40 -17.53
C LEU A 217 -15.28 89.11 -18.51
N SER A 218 -15.43 88.88 -19.81
CA SER A 218 -14.66 89.61 -20.84
C SER A 218 -15.55 90.57 -21.62
N PRO A 219 -15.47 91.88 -21.36
CA PRO A 219 -15.99 92.86 -22.30
C PRO A 219 -15.11 92.80 -23.54
N MET A 220 -15.59 92.10 -24.56
CA MET A 220 -15.02 92.11 -25.90
C MET A 220 -15.25 93.51 -26.50
N LYS A 221 -14.47 94.50 -26.07
CA LYS A 221 -14.37 95.80 -26.74
C LYS A 221 -13.65 95.57 -28.06
N ARG A 222 -14.45 95.44 -29.11
CA ARG A 222 -14.05 95.48 -30.51
C ARG A 222 -13.52 96.90 -30.81
N CYS A 223 -12.22 97.11 -30.70
CA CYS A 223 -11.53 98.25 -31.33
C CYS A 223 -10.56 97.67 -32.36
N GLY A 224 -10.72 98.11 -33.61
CA GLY A 224 -10.10 97.50 -34.79
C GLY A 224 -8.58 97.63 -34.83
N GLY A 225 -7.98 96.77 -35.65
CA GLY A 225 -6.61 96.91 -36.13
C GLY A 225 -5.67 95.79 -35.69
N GLN A 226 -5.44 94.85 -36.62
CA GLN A 226 -4.25 94.02 -36.79
C GLN A 226 -4.02 92.84 -35.83
N THR A 227 -3.94 91.66 -36.45
CA THR A 227 -3.63 90.34 -35.93
C THR A 227 -2.15 90.22 -35.50
N TRP A 228 -1.90 89.87 -34.23
CA TRP A 228 -0.55 89.61 -33.67
C TRP A 228 -0.42 88.21 -33.02
N TRP A 229 -0.99 87.16 -33.63
CA TRP A 229 -0.88 85.77 -33.12
C TRP A 229 -0.13 84.81 -34.04
N THR A 230 0.86 85.29 -34.80
CA THR A 230 1.82 84.41 -35.52
C THR A 230 3.27 84.81 -35.27
N SER A 231 3.68 84.98 -34.01
CA SER A 231 5.10 85.18 -33.68
C SER A 231 5.49 84.63 -32.31
N TRP A 232 5.14 83.36 -32.03
CA TRP A 232 5.75 82.58 -30.94
C TRP A 232 5.93 81.11 -31.39
N THR A 233 6.46 80.92 -32.60
CA THR A 233 7.00 79.64 -33.07
C THR A 233 8.27 79.90 -33.84
N LEU A 234 9.36 80.25 -33.15
CA LEU A 234 10.76 79.98 -33.52
C LEU A 234 11.70 80.74 -32.55
N LYS A 235 11.97 80.14 -31.37
CA LYS A 235 13.22 80.32 -30.60
C LYS A 235 13.18 79.43 -29.37
N SER A 236 13.65 78.20 -29.59
CA SER A 236 14.52 77.42 -28.70
C SER A 236 14.48 75.96 -29.14
N LEU A 237 15.04 75.72 -30.34
CA LEU A 237 15.84 74.53 -30.59
C LEU A 237 17.28 74.93 -30.24
N VAL A 238 17.69 74.66 -29.00
CA VAL A 238 19.01 74.19 -28.55
C VAL A 238 18.75 73.45 -27.25
#